data_AF-A0A0R2BJG8-F1
#
_entry.id   AF-A0A0R2BJG8-F1
#
_cell.length_a   1.000
_cell.length_b   1.000
_cell.length_c   1.000
_cell.angle_alpha   90.00
_cell.angle_beta   90.00
_cell.angle_gamma   90.00
#
_symmetry.space_group_name_H-M   'P 1'
#
loop_
_entity.id
_entity.type
_entity.pdbx_description
1 polymer ?
#
loop_
_entity_poly.entity_id
_entity_poly.type
_entity_poly.pdbx_seq_one_letter_code
_entity_poly.pdbx_strand_id
1 'polypeptide(L)'
;MASIVDIVHEIEDDYGGTVDNAPDSDPRFQITHRVWRKSKSDTRHPNQKLDLDDLRELWEQGMSDQKMADELGFDCSTVVAARSKHLGEPNRKKWIITRGKEKRLIENNIELKKFFATSSSEAGFLKNKALELGWKAVRVSTHDDVHFYEADNSERVDKKKLRELWEQGLSDNQIADELNISSKSVYNHRAILGKSNRKIWRLTNGKDEKVFITTADFARYLGLHISTPPRRLIRRAKHNGWKAVQELTHDY
;
A
#
# COMPACT_ATOMS: atom_id res chain seq x y z
N MET A 1 32.75 -16.93 0.63
CA MET A 1 32.11 -16.49 -0.63
C MET A 1 31.95 -14.99 -0.50
N ALA A 2 32.43 -14.21 -1.48
CA ALA A 2 32.26 -12.76 -1.46
C ALA A 2 30.76 -12.40 -1.35
N SER A 3 30.43 -11.40 -0.53
CA SER A 3 29.08 -10.86 -0.42
C SER A 3 28.67 -10.22 -1.75
N ILE A 4 27.36 -10.10 -2.03
CA ILE A 4 26.89 -9.29 -3.16
C ILE A 4 27.43 -7.87 -3.07
N VAL A 5 27.52 -7.33 -1.85
CA VAL A 5 28.04 -5.99 -1.58
C VAL A 5 29.53 -5.89 -1.94
N ASP A 6 30.33 -6.91 -1.61
CA ASP A 6 31.75 -6.95 -1.96
C ASP A 6 31.94 -7.02 -3.48
N ILE A 7 31.13 -7.85 -4.16
CA ILE A 7 31.17 -7.96 -5.63
C ILE A 7 30.75 -6.65 -6.31
N VAL A 8 29.76 -5.95 -5.76
CA VAL A 8 29.35 -4.62 -6.25
C VAL A 8 30.49 -3.61 -6.10
N HIS A 9 31.14 -3.57 -4.93
CA HIS A 9 32.28 -2.67 -4.72
C HIS A 9 33.47 -3.00 -5.62
N GLU A 10 33.79 -4.28 -5.84
CA GLU A 10 34.83 -4.69 -6.80
C GLU A 10 34.51 -4.25 -8.23
N ILE A 11 33.25 -4.33 -8.67
CA ILE A 11 32.82 -3.83 -9.98
C ILE A 11 32.93 -2.30 -10.02
N GLU A 12 32.52 -1.61 -8.96
CA GLU A 12 32.63 -0.15 -8.90
C GLU A 12 34.09 0.29 -8.96
N ASP A 13 35.00 -0.37 -8.23
CA ASP A 13 36.43 -0.06 -8.26
C ASP A 13 37.04 -0.31 -9.66
N ASP A 14 36.68 -1.41 -10.32
CA ASP A 14 37.18 -1.77 -11.64
C ASP A 14 36.64 -0.86 -12.77
N TYR A 15 35.42 -0.34 -12.63
CA TYR A 15 34.73 0.42 -13.69
C TYR A 15 34.43 1.89 -13.32
N GLY A 16 35.15 2.47 -12.35
CA GLY A 16 35.17 3.91 -12.12
C GLY A 16 34.02 4.46 -11.27
N GLY A 17 33.67 3.73 -10.22
CA GLY A 17 32.81 4.16 -9.10
C GLY A 17 31.32 3.90 -9.27
N THR A 18 30.88 3.27 -10.36
CA THR A 18 29.49 2.83 -10.50
C THR A 18 29.40 1.54 -11.32
N VAL A 19 28.52 0.64 -10.88
CA VAL A 19 28.20 -0.62 -11.56
C VAL A 19 27.67 -0.39 -12.98
N ASP A 20 27.07 0.77 -13.25
CA ASP A 20 26.50 1.12 -14.56
C ASP A 20 27.54 1.22 -15.69
N ASN A 21 28.82 1.36 -15.33
CA ASN A 21 29.92 1.45 -16.30
C ASN A 21 30.48 0.08 -16.72
N ALA A 22 30.10 -0.99 -16.04
CA ALA A 22 30.55 -2.34 -16.35
C ALA A 22 29.82 -2.89 -17.58
N PRO A 23 30.50 -3.65 -18.46
CA PRO A 23 29.87 -4.28 -19.60
C PRO A 23 28.89 -5.37 -19.15
N ASP A 24 27.72 -5.46 -19.79
CA ASP A 24 26.67 -6.47 -19.49
C ASP A 24 27.17 -7.92 -19.57
N SER A 25 28.29 -8.15 -20.28
CA SER A 25 28.95 -9.45 -20.39
C SER A 25 29.85 -9.79 -19.20
N ASP A 26 29.99 -8.91 -18.20
CA ASP A 26 30.83 -9.18 -17.04
C ASP A 26 30.31 -10.43 -16.31
N PRO A 27 31.16 -11.45 -16.11
CA PRO A 27 30.74 -12.72 -15.51
C PRO A 27 30.21 -12.55 -14.07
N ARG A 28 30.53 -11.43 -13.40
CA ARG A 28 29.98 -11.09 -12.08
C ARG A 28 28.50 -10.69 -12.12
N PHE A 29 27.96 -10.29 -13.28
CA PHE A 29 26.51 -10.13 -13.44
C PHE A 29 25.77 -11.47 -13.58
N GLN A 30 26.49 -12.56 -13.84
CA GLN A 30 25.94 -13.92 -13.81
C GLN A 30 25.85 -14.49 -12.40
N ILE A 31 25.74 -13.64 -11.36
CA ILE A 31 25.37 -14.09 -10.02
C ILE A 31 24.01 -14.77 -10.14
N THR A 32 24.07 -16.10 -10.17
CA THR A 32 22.91 -16.96 -10.34
C THR A 32 21.79 -16.57 -9.37
N HIS A 33 20.54 -16.74 -9.80
CA HIS A 33 19.31 -16.69 -8.99
C HIS A 33 19.41 -17.40 -7.61
N ARG A 34 20.44 -18.24 -7.42
CA ARG A 34 20.82 -18.96 -6.21
C ARG A 34 21.25 -18.05 -5.04
N VAL A 35 21.98 -16.95 -5.29
CA VAL A 35 22.38 -16.00 -4.24
C VAL A 35 21.20 -15.12 -3.83
N TRP A 36 20.39 -14.70 -4.80
CA TRP A 36 19.15 -13.95 -4.53
C TRP A 36 18.13 -14.76 -3.72
N ARG A 37 17.96 -16.06 -4.03
CA ARG A 37 17.13 -16.96 -3.20
C ARG A 37 17.68 -17.16 -1.78
N LYS A 38 19.01 -17.13 -1.59
CA LYS A 38 19.63 -17.26 -0.26
C LYS A 38 19.32 -16.05 0.64
N SER A 39 19.41 -14.83 0.10
CA SER A 39 19.11 -13.60 0.87
C SER A 39 17.68 -13.51 1.42
N LYS A 40 16.68 -14.10 0.74
CA LYS A 40 15.31 -14.24 1.25
C LYS A 40 15.09 -15.46 2.14
N SER A 41 15.97 -16.47 2.08
CA SER A 41 15.89 -17.63 2.97
C SER A 41 16.70 -17.47 4.25
N ASP A 42 17.59 -16.47 4.34
CA ASP A 42 18.41 -16.20 5.52
C ASP A 42 17.65 -15.47 6.64
N THR A 43 16.40 -15.03 6.40
CA THR A 43 15.45 -14.70 7.48
C THR A 43 14.74 -15.94 8.05
N ARG A 44 15.06 -17.15 7.57
CA ARG A 44 14.62 -18.36 8.27
C ARG A 44 15.51 -18.52 9.49
N HIS A 45 15.00 -18.05 10.63
CA HIS A 45 15.60 -18.34 11.91
C HIS A 45 15.75 -19.87 12.06
N PRO A 46 16.97 -20.36 12.29
CA PRO A 46 17.24 -21.79 12.34
C PRO A 46 16.55 -22.37 13.58
N ASN A 47 15.58 -23.25 13.37
CA ASN A 47 14.98 -24.13 14.38
C ASN A 47 14.44 -23.46 15.66
N GLN A 48 14.02 -22.19 15.62
CA GLN A 48 13.31 -21.62 16.76
C GLN A 48 11.95 -22.31 16.87
N LYS A 49 11.73 -23.02 17.98
CA LYS A 49 10.46 -23.68 18.26
C LYS A 49 9.46 -22.60 18.67
N LEU A 50 8.35 -22.50 17.96
CA LEU A 50 7.25 -21.63 18.33
C LEU A 50 6.75 -22.02 19.72
N ASP A 51 6.77 -21.08 20.66
CA ASP A 51 6.16 -21.28 21.96
C ASP A 51 4.63 -21.28 21.81
N LEU A 52 4.01 -22.37 22.25
CA LEU A 52 2.56 -22.54 22.12
C LEU A 52 1.81 -21.78 23.21
N ASP A 53 2.46 -21.42 24.31
CA ASP A 53 1.85 -20.66 25.39
C ASP A 53 1.78 -19.17 25.01
N ASP A 54 2.87 -18.60 24.48
CA ASP A 54 2.87 -17.24 23.92
C ASP A 54 1.86 -17.11 22.76
N LEU A 55 1.82 -18.11 21.87
CA LEU A 55 0.85 -18.15 20.77
C LEU A 55 -0.60 -18.18 21.30
N ARG A 56 -0.85 -18.93 22.38
CA ARG A 56 -2.17 -19.01 23.01
C ARG A 56 -2.56 -17.69 23.64
N GLU A 57 -1.65 -17.05 24.36
CA GLU A 57 -1.90 -15.77 25.01
C GLU A 57 -2.28 -14.71 23.96
N LEU A 58 -1.49 -14.58 22.89
CA LEU A 58 -1.79 -13.62 21.83
C LEU A 58 -3.11 -13.95 21.10
N TRP A 59 -3.42 -15.24 20.95
CA TRP A 59 -4.67 -15.66 20.33
C TRP A 59 -5.89 -15.39 21.23
N GLU A 60 -5.78 -15.61 22.53
CA GLU A 60 -6.80 -15.29 23.52
C GLU A 60 -7.03 -13.77 23.63
N GLN A 61 -5.99 -12.97 23.41
CA GLN A 61 -6.08 -11.51 23.25
C GLN A 61 -6.77 -11.07 21.94
N GLY A 62 -7.14 -12.01 21.06
CA GLY A 62 -7.83 -11.71 19.79
C GLY A 62 -6.92 -11.13 18.71
N MET A 63 -5.61 -11.37 18.79
CA MET A 63 -4.67 -10.94 17.75
C MET A 63 -4.90 -11.72 16.44
N SER A 64 -4.70 -11.06 15.30
CA SER A 64 -4.75 -11.71 13.99
C SER A 64 -3.51 -12.56 13.74
N ASP A 65 -3.62 -13.57 12.85
CA ASP A 65 -2.49 -14.47 12.51
C ASP A 65 -1.26 -13.70 12.02
N GLN A 66 -1.46 -12.59 11.30
CA GLN A 66 -0.36 -11.74 10.85
C GLN A 66 0.30 -10.99 12.01
N LYS A 67 -0.49 -10.44 12.93
CA LYS A 67 0.05 -9.67 14.06
C LYS A 67 0.75 -10.59 15.06
N MET A 68 0.21 -11.80 15.28
CA MET A 68 0.90 -12.84 16.06
C MET A 68 2.23 -13.25 15.39
N ALA A 69 2.26 -13.36 14.06
CA ALA A 69 3.47 -13.68 13.33
C ALA A 69 4.54 -12.59 13.46
N ASP A 70 4.12 -11.32 13.34
CA ASP A 70 5.02 -10.18 13.51
C ASP A 70 5.56 -10.09 14.96
N GLU A 71 4.70 -10.32 15.96
CA GLU A 71 5.07 -10.28 17.39
C GLU A 71 5.99 -11.43 17.80
N LEU A 72 5.70 -12.65 17.33
CA LEU A 72 6.48 -13.84 17.65
C LEU A 72 7.73 -13.99 16.75
N GLY A 73 7.86 -13.15 15.72
CA GLY A 73 8.98 -13.20 14.78
C GLY A 73 8.96 -14.43 13.85
N PHE A 74 7.78 -14.95 13.53
CA PHE A 74 7.60 -16.10 12.64
C PHE A 74 6.91 -15.72 11.33
N ASP A 75 7.03 -16.58 10.33
CA ASP A 75 6.17 -16.49 9.15
C ASP A 75 4.69 -16.72 9.53
N CYS A 76 3.80 -15.94 8.92
CA CYS A 76 2.34 -16.06 9.10
C CYS A 76 1.83 -17.49 8.82
N SER A 77 2.41 -18.19 7.85
CA SER A 77 2.07 -19.58 7.57
C SER A 77 2.42 -20.54 8.72
N THR A 78 3.50 -20.28 9.46
CA THR A 78 3.91 -21.06 10.62
C THR A 78 2.94 -20.89 11.78
N VAL A 79 2.55 -19.64 12.06
CA VAL A 79 1.55 -19.29 13.07
C VAL A 79 0.19 -19.91 12.74
N VAL A 80 -0.26 -19.80 11.48
CA VAL A 80 -1.52 -20.41 11.02
C VAL A 80 -1.49 -21.92 11.21
N ALA A 81 -0.41 -22.59 10.82
CA ALA A 81 -0.28 -24.04 10.96
C ALA A 81 -0.29 -24.47 12.43
N ALA A 82 0.50 -23.80 13.29
CA ALA A 82 0.57 -24.12 14.71
C ALA A 82 -0.76 -23.84 15.42
N ARG A 83 -1.38 -22.68 15.17
CA ARG A 83 -2.69 -22.35 15.72
C ARG A 83 -3.75 -23.35 15.26
N SER A 84 -3.80 -23.70 13.97
CA SER A 84 -4.77 -24.67 13.46
C SER A 84 -4.64 -26.07 14.09
N LYS A 85 -3.43 -26.41 14.52
CA LYS A 85 -3.11 -27.71 15.09
C LYS A 85 -3.34 -27.77 16.61
N HIS A 86 -3.13 -26.66 17.31
CA HIS A 86 -3.05 -26.64 18.78
C HIS A 86 -4.11 -25.79 19.48
N LEU A 87 -4.70 -24.81 18.79
CA LEU A 87 -5.55 -23.79 19.41
C LEU A 87 -6.98 -23.81 18.88
N GLY A 88 -7.19 -23.92 17.56
CA GLY A 88 -8.55 -24.01 17.02
C GLY A 88 -8.69 -23.69 15.54
N GLU A 89 -9.95 -23.60 15.09
CA GLU A 89 -10.29 -23.44 13.68
C GLU A 89 -9.63 -22.23 13.01
N PRO A 90 -9.30 -22.30 11.71
CA PRO A 90 -8.65 -21.21 11.00
C PRO A 90 -9.47 -19.92 11.04
N ASN A 91 -8.80 -18.77 10.98
CA ASN A 91 -9.44 -17.48 10.75
C ASN A 91 -10.28 -17.52 9.47
N ARG A 92 -11.59 -17.71 9.60
CA ARG A 92 -12.51 -17.78 8.47
C ARG A 92 -12.93 -16.36 8.11
N LYS A 93 -12.92 -16.07 6.80
CA LYS A 93 -13.36 -14.76 6.31
C LYS A 93 -14.88 -14.71 6.26
N LYS A 94 -15.49 -13.97 7.18
CA LYS A 94 -16.91 -13.65 7.26
C LYS A 94 -17.22 -12.32 6.57
N TRP A 95 -18.50 -12.07 6.32
CA TRP A 95 -19.01 -10.81 5.82
C TRP A 95 -19.88 -10.15 6.88
N ILE A 96 -19.62 -8.88 7.12
CA ILE A 96 -20.53 -8.00 7.84
C ILE A 96 -21.19 -7.11 6.82
N ILE A 97 -22.52 -7.17 6.75
CA ILE A 97 -23.32 -6.28 5.92
C ILE A 97 -24.11 -5.33 6.82
N THR A 98 -24.18 -4.06 6.41
CA THR A 98 -24.86 -3.00 7.15
C THR A 98 -25.75 -2.18 6.23
N ARG A 99 -26.96 -1.83 6.71
CA ARG A 99 -27.89 -0.92 6.03
C ARG A 99 -28.61 -0.07 7.08
N GLY A 100 -28.16 1.17 7.23
CA GLY A 100 -28.61 2.03 8.34
C GLY A 100 -28.25 1.41 9.68
N LYS A 101 -29.25 1.09 10.51
CA LYS A 101 -29.06 0.42 11.81
C LYS A 101 -29.04 -1.11 11.72
N GLU A 102 -29.44 -1.68 10.58
CA GLU A 102 -29.46 -3.13 10.41
C GLU A 102 -28.05 -3.66 10.14
N LYS A 103 -27.62 -4.65 10.92
CA LYS A 103 -26.32 -5.32 10.78
C LYS A 103 -26.55 -6.83 10.72
N ARG A 104 -25.92 -7.51 9.77
CA ARG A 104 -25.94 -8.98 9.68
C ARG A 104 -24.54 -9.52 9.47
N LEU A 105 -24.27 -10.64 10.13
CA LEU A 105 -23.07 -11.46 9.93
C LEU A 105 -23.44 -12.61 8.98
N ILE A 106 -22.60 -12.81 7.97
CA ILE A 106 -22.77 -13.84 6.95
C ILE A 106 -21.46 -14.62 6.87
N GLU A 107 -21.53 -15.94 6.98
CA GLU A 107 -20.35 -16.77 7.27
C GLU A 107 -19.40 -16.85 6.07
N ASN A 108 -19.93 -16.79 4.86
CA ASN A 108 -19.15 -17.04 3.64
C ASN A 108 -19.81 -16.41 2.39
N ASN A 109 -19.10 -16.47 1.26
CA ASN A 109 -19.60 -15.94 -0.02
C ASN A 109 -20.85 -16.66 -0.53
N ILE A 110 -21.06 -17.94 -0.17
CA ILE A 110 -22.20 -18.73 -0.65
C ILE A 110 -23.49 -18.24 0.01
N GLU A 111 -23.44 -17.99 1.31
CA GLU A 111 -24.55 -17.41 2.05
C GLU A 111 -24.82 -15.97 1.61
N LEU A 112 -23.78 -15.18 1.35
CA LEU A 112 -23.95 -13.81 0.86
C LEU A 112 -24.60 -13.78 -0.54
N LYS A 113 -24.19 -14.70 -1.41
CA LYS A 113 -24.82 -14.94 -2.72
C LYS A 113 -26.30 -15.30 -2.57
N LYS A 114 -26.63 -16.23 -1.66
CA LYS A 114 -28.02 -16.61 -1.37
C LYS A 114 -28.83 -15.42 -0.85
N PHE A 115 -28.23 -14.63 0.05
CA PHE A 115 -28.86 -13.44 0.63
C PHE A 115 -29.21 -12.39 -0.42
N PHE A 116 -28.32 -12.13 -1.37
CA PHE A 116 -28.57 -11.19 -2.48
C PHE A 116 -29.27 -11.82 -3.69
N ALA A 117 -29.62 -13.11 -3.63
CA ALA A 117 -30.20 -13.89 -4.73
C ALA A 117 -29.41 -13.75 -6.06
N THR A 118 -28.08 -13.80 -5.98
CA THR A 118 -27.21 -13.64 -7.17
C THR A 118 -26.70 -14.97 -7.71
N SER A 119 -26.19 -14.96 -8.94
CA SER A 119 -25.55 -16.12 -9.58
C SER A 119 -24.05 -16.25 -9.25
N SER A 120 -23.34 -15.13 -9.11
CA SER A 120 -21.89 -15.11 -8.81
C SER A 120 -21.62 -15.17 -7.30
N SER A 121 -20.56 -15.89 -6.92
CA SER A 121 -19.97 -15.95 -5.57
C SER A 121 -18.67 -15.16 -5.45
N GLU A 122 -18.31 -14.40 -6.50
CA GLU A 122 -17.10 -13.60 -6.53
C GLU A 122 -17.19 -12.43 -5.53
N ALA A 123 -16.15 -12.24 -4.72
CA ALA A 123 -16.18 -11.25 -3.64
C ALA A 123 -16.36 -9.81 -4.13
N GLY A 124 -15.73 -9.45 -5.26
CA GLY A 124 -15.87 -8.12 -5.86
C GLY A 124 -17.29 -7.87 -6.35
N PHE A 125 -17.87 -8.84 -7.06
CA PHE A 125 -19.26 -8.79 -7.51
C PHE A 125 -20.24 -8.64 -6.35
N LEU A 126 -20.09 -9.46 -5.29
CA LEU A 126 -20.97 -9.42 -4.12
C LEU A 126 -20.89 -8.07 -3.38
N LYS A 127 -19.70 -7.45 -3.31
CA LYS A 127 -19.53 -6.13 -2.70
C LYS A 127 -20.23 -5.04 -3.51
N ASN A 128 -20.12 -5.08 -4.83
CA ASN A 128 -20.82 -4.13 -5.71
C ASN A 128 -22.33 -4.34 -5.66
N LYS A 129 -22.80 -5.60 -5.65
CA LYS A 129 -24.22 -5.92 -5.49
C LYS A 129 -24.77 -5.41 -4.17
N ALA A 130 -24.02 -5.57 -3.08
CA ALA A 130 -24.39 -5.02 -1.79
C ALA A 130 -24.62 -3.51 -1.91
N LEU A 131 -23.68 -2.77 -2.49
CA LEU A 131 -23.78 -1.33 -2.69
C LEU A 131 -24.99 -0.93 -3.53
N GLU A 132 -25.26 -1.63 -4.64
CA GLU A 132 -26.46 -1.41 -5.47
C GLU A 132 -27.76 -1.54 -4.67
N LEU A 133 -27.80 -2.49 -3.73
CA LEU A 133 -28.96 -2.75 -2.87
C LEU A 133 -28.98 -1.88 -1.60
N GLY A 134 -28.06 -0.90 -1.50
CA GLY A 134 -27.94 0.01 -0.36
C GLY A 134 -27.27 -0.59 0.88
N TRP A 135 -26.57 -1.71 0.74
CA TRP A 135 -25.80 -2.37 1.79
C TRP A 135 -24.31 -2.03 1.70
N LYS A 136 -23.69 -1.73 2.84
CA LYS A 136 -22.22 -1.69 2.99
C LYS A 136 -21.75 -3.07 3.44
N ALA A 137 -21.00 -3.76 2.58
CA ALA A 137 -20.44 -5.09 2.85
C ALA A 137 -18.93 -5.02 3.11
N VAL A 138 -18.51 -5.54 4.26
CA VAL A 138 -17.09 -5.62 4.66
C VAL A 138 -16.75 -7.07 4.97
N ARG A 139 -15.57 -7.50 4.53
CA ARG A 139 -15.08 -8.85 4.78
C ARG A 139 -14.09 -8.82 5.94
N VAL A 140 -14.30 -9.69 6.91
CA VAL A 140 -13.61 -9.74 8.20
C VAL A 140 -13.13 -11.14 8.48
N SER A 141 -12.09 -11.33 9.29
CA SER A 141 -11.72 -12.66 9.77
C SER A 141 -12.27 -12.95 11.17
N THR A 142 -12.60 -14.21 11.48
CA THR A 142 -13.31 -14.61 12.71
C THR A 142 -12.66 -14.20 14.03
N HIS A 143 -11.33 -14.05 14.11
CA HIS A 143 -10.71 -13.50 15.31
C HIS A 143 -10.45 -11.98 15.24
N ASP A 144 -10.73 -11.31 14.12
CA ASP A 144 -10.95 -9.85 14.12
C ASP A 144 -12.31 -9.49 14.77
N ASP A 145 -13.16 -10.47 15.10
CA ASP A 145 -14.48 -10.25 15.70
C ASP A 145 -14.41 -9.55 17.07
N VAL A 146 -13.26 -9.57 17.76
CA VAL A 146 -13.07 -8.85 19.04
C VAL A 146 -12.83 -7.34 18.83
N HIS A 147 -12.37 -6.93 17.64
CA HIS A 147 -12.07 -5.51 17.36
C HIS A 147 -12.94 -4.88 16.26
N PHE A 148 -13.86 -5.64 15.66
CA PHE A 148 -14.84 -5.07 14.72
C PHE A 148 -15.94 -4.23 15.39
N TYR A 149 -15.94 -4.11 16.71
CA TYR A 149 -16.74 -3.12 17.41
C TYR A 149 -16.22 -1.68 17.27
N GLU A 150 -15.02 -1.47 16.70
CA GLU A 150 -14.45 -0.11 16.53
C GLU A 150 -13.72 0.14 15.20
N ALA A 151 -13.87 -0.74 14.21
CA ALA A 151 -13.22 -0.60 12.91
C ALA A 151 -14.12 0.05 11.84
N ASP A 152 -14.84 1.11 12.20
CA ASP A 152 -15.15 2.18 11.24
C ASP A 152 -13.95 3.16 11.24
N ASN A 153 -12.83 2.73 10.66
CA ASN A 153 -11.62 3.55 10.56
C ASN A 153 -11.78 4.80 9.67
N SER A 154 -12.98 5.07 9.13
CA SER A 154 -13.33 6.37 8.57
C SER A 154 -13.86 7.38 9.60
N GLU A 155 -14.08 6.97 10.85
CA GLU A 155 -14.58 7.79 11.96
C GLU A 155 -13.51 8.14 13.02
N ARG A 156 -12.37 7.42 13.08
CA ARG A 156 -11.31 7.74 14.07
C ARG A 156 -10.41 8.92 13.71
N VAL A 157 -10.31 9.26 12.42
CA VAL A 157 -9.57 10.46 12.02
C VAL A 157 -10.50 11.64 12.20
N ASP A 158 -10.25 12.46 13.21
CA ASP A 158 -10.90 13.76 13.36
C ASP A 158 -10.63 14.59 12.09
N LYS A 159 -11.58 14.56 11.17
CA LYS A 159 -11.47 15.22 9.86
C LYS A 159 -11.37 16.74 10.02
N LYS A 160 -11.86 17.29 11.13
CA LYS A 160 -11.75 18.70 11.45
C LYS A 160 -10.32 19.01 11.89
N LYS A 161 -9.75 18.23 12.83
CA LYS A 161 -8.34 18.36 13.24
C LYS A 161 -7.38 18.14 12.06
N LEU A 162 -7.61 17.14 11.21
CA LEU A 162 -6.82 16.91 10.00
C LEU A 162 -6.86 18.11 9.05
N ARG A 163 -8.03 18.73 8.88
CA ARG A 163 -8.19 19.94 8.06
C ARG A 163 -7.44 21.13 8.65
N GLU A 164 -7.57 21.35 9.96
CA GLU A 164 -6.87 22.45 10.65
C GLU A 164 -5.34 22.30 10.56
N LEU A 165 -4.81 21.09 10.77
CA LEU A 165 -3.38 20.81 10.62
C LEU A 165 -2.91 21.00 9.17
N TRP A 166 -3.75 20.64 8.20
CA TRP A 166 -3.47 20.87 6.79
C TRP A 166 -3.46 22.37 6.43
N GLU A 167 -4.42 23.14 6.95
CA GLU A 167 -4.52 24.60 6.75
C GLU A 167 -3.36 25.35 7.42
N GLN A 168 -2.76 24.79 8.46
CA GLN A 168 -1.50 25.25 9.06
C GLN A 168 -0.25 24.93 8.20
N GLY A 169 -0.42 24.21 7.08
CA GLY A 169 0.66 23.89 6.15
C GLY A 169 1.54 22.70 6.56
N LEU A 170 1.09 21.86 7.50
CA LEU A 170 1.85 20.67 7.89
C LEU A 170 1.90 19.65 6.76
N SER A 171 3.03 18.97 6.63
CA SER A 171 3.20 17.86 5.68
C SER A 171 2.45 16.60 6.13
N ASP A 172 2.17 15.70 5.19
CA ASP A 172 1.44 14.44 5.48
C ASP A 172 2.09 13.59 6.57
N ASN A 173 3.42 13.64 6.69
CA ASN A 173 4.16 12.94 7.75
C ASN A 173 3.95 13.61 9.11
N GLN A 174 4.00 14.94 9.17
CA GLN A 174 3.76 15.66 10.42
C GLN A 174 2.30 15.52 10.90
N ILE A 175 1.35 15.54 9.96
CA ILE A 175 -0.07 15.28 10.26
C ILE A 175 -0.26 13.84 10.73
N ALA A 176 0.44 12.88 10.12
CA ALA A 176 0.41 11.48 10.51
C ALA A 176 0.91 11.29 11.94
N ASP A 177 2.04 11.90 12.30
CA ASP A 177 2.59 11.85 13.65
C ASP A 177 1.64 12.50 14.68
N GLU A 178 1.10 13.68 14.36
CA GLU A 178 0.18 14.44 15.24
C GLU A 178 -1.17 13.75 15.45
N LEU A 179 -1.65 13.00 14.46
CA LEU A 179 -2.90 12.24 14.53
C LEU A 179 -2.69 10.76 14.89
N ASN A 180 -1.44 10.34 15.08
CA ASN A 180 -1.05 8.94 15.30
C ASN A 180 -1.66 7.97 14.27
N ILE A 181 -1.58 8.33 12.99
CA ILE A 181 -2.07 7.52 11.87
C ILE A 181 -0.98 7.39 10.80
N SER A 182 -1.12 6.42 9.89
CA SER A 182 -0.17 6.34 8.76
C SER A 182 -0.28 7.54 7.81
N SER A 183 0.85 7.98 7.25
CA SER A 183 0.91 9.00 6.19
C SER A 183 0.07 8.63 4.97
N LYS A 184 -0.03 7.33 4.66
CA LYS A 184 -0.94 6.82 3.62
C LYS A 184 -2.42 7.07 3.94
N SER A 185 -2.81 6.98 5.21
CA SER A 185 -4.16 7.31 5.66
C SER A 185 -4.45 8.81 5.46
N VAL A 186 -3.51 9.67 5.88
CA VAL A 186 -3.59 11.13 5.68
C VAL A 186 -3.77 11.46 4.20
N TYR A 187 -2.94 10.87 3.32
CA TYR A 187 -3.07 11.04 1.87
C TYR A 187 -4.46 10.66 1.35
N ASN A 188 -4.99 9.50 1.76
CA ASN A 188 -6.32 9.06 1.34
C ASN A 188 -7.41 10.01 1.82
N HIS A 189 -7.35 10.45 3.08
CA HIS A 189 -8.30 11.43 3.64
C HIS A 189 -8.24 12.76 2.89
N ARG A 190 -7.04 13.26 2.60
CA ARG A 190 -6.85 14.47 1.80
C ARG A 190 -7.36 14.33 0.37
N ALA A 191 -7.14 13.18 -0.27
CA ALA A 191 -7.63 12.89 -1.60
C ALA A 191 -9.17 12.90 -1.65
N ILE A 192 -9.83 12.37 -0.61
CA ILE A 192 -11.30 12.42 -0.46
C ILE A 192 -11.78 13.86 -0.25
N LEU A 193 -11.02 14.68 0.48
CA LEU A 193 -11.31 16.10 0.70
C LEU A 193 -10.97 16.99 -0.50
N GLY A 194 -10.49 16.44 -1.62
CA GLY A 194 -10.06 17.19 -2.80
C GLY A 194 -8.71 17.92 -2.63
N LYS A 195 -8.13 17.93 -1.43
CA LYS A 195 -6.88 18.63 -1.09
C LYS A 195 -5.66 17.76 -1.37
N SER A 196 -5.56 17.10 -2.52
CA SER A 196 -4.38 16.27 -2.83
C SER A 196 -3.19 17.12 -3.26
N ASN A 197 -1.98 16.81 -2.75
CA ASN A 197 -0.70 17.36 -3.24
C ASN A 197 -0.40 16.82 -4.65
N ARG A 198 -1.21 17.20 -5.65
CA ARG A 198 -0.91 16.88 -7.03
C ARG A 198 0.20 17.80 -7.50
N LYS A 199 1.21 17.20 -8.11
CA LYS A 199 2.24 17.96 -8.82
C LYS A 199 1.61 18.43 -10.13
N ILE A 200 1.35 19.72 -10.24
CA ILE A 200 0.90 20.33 -11.48
C ILE A 200 2.11 20.82 -12.27
N TRP A 201 1.96 20.85 -13.58
CA TRP A 201 2.94 21.43 -14.49
C TRP A 201 2.40 22.74 -15.02
N ARG A 202 3.10 23.83 -14.74
CA ARG A 202 2.80 25.16 -15.28
C ARG A 202 3.79 25.48 -16.40
N LEU A 203 3.27 25.77 -17.57
CA LEU A 203 4.03 26.14 -18.76
C LEU A 203 3.74 27.59 -19.12
N THR A 204 4.79 28.40 -19.24
CA THR A 204 4.69 29.81 -19.63
C THR A 204 5.62 30.13 -20.80
N ASN A 205 5.17 30.93 -21.75
CA ASN A 205 6.00 31.41 -22.89
C ASN A 205 6.07 32.95 -22.95
N GLY A 206 5.65 33.64 -21.89
CA GLY A 206 5.58 35.10 -21.79
C GLY A 206 4.27 35.73 -22.26
N LYS A 207 3.49 35.07 -23.13
CA LYS A 207 2.16 35.54 -23.58
C LYS A 207 1.03 34.60 -23.18
N ASP A 208 1.33 33.31 -23.08
CA ASP A 208 0.39 32.24 -22.77
C ASP A 208 0.83 31.47 -21.54
N GLU A 209 -0.18 30.94 -20.84
CA GLU A 209 -0.02 30.04 -19.72
C GLU A 209 -0.85 28.77 -19.95
N LYS A 210 -0.25 27.61 -19.66
CA LYS A 210 -0.94 26.31 -19.67
C LYS A 210 -0.64 25.55 -18.40
N VAL A 211 -1.67 25.01 -17.78
CA VAL A 211 -1.58 24.21 -16.55
C VAL A 211 -2.01 22.78 -16.84
N PHE A 212 -1.18 21.82 -16.44
CA PHE A 212 -1.46 20.39 -16.58
C PHE A 212 -1.50 19.75 -15.20
N ILE A 213 -2.57 18.99 -14.94
CA ILE A 213 -2.82 18.35 -13.64
C ILE A 213 -1.95 17.10 -13.47
N THR A 214 -1.55 16.46 -14.57
CA THR A 214 -0.75 15.24 -14.55
C THR A 214 0.44 15.32 -15.50
N THR A 215 1.50 14.57 -15.18
CA THR A 215 2.65 14.38 -16.07
C THR A 215 2.24 13.75 -17.41
N ALA A 216 1.18 12.93 -17.42
CA ALA A 216 0.67 12.31 -18.64
C ALA A 216 0.03 13.34 -19.59
N ASP A 217 -0.75 14.28 -19.06
CA ASP A 217 -1.34 15.36 -19.87
C ASP A 217 -0.27 16.29 -20.41
N PHE A 218 0.74 16.59 -19.60
CA PHE A 218 1.91 17.34 -20.06
C PHE A 218 2.65 16.60 -21.19
N ALA A 219 2.83 15.29 -21.07
CA ALA A 219 3.44 14.48 -22.13
C ALA A 219 2.63 14.49 -23.43
N ARG A 220 1.30 14.31 -23.35
CA ARG A 220 0.40 14.36 -24.51
C ARG A 220 0.46 15.72 -25.21
N TYR A 221 0.47 16.81 -24.44
CA TYR A 221 0.57 18.17 -25.00
C TYR A 221 1.84 18.37 -25.83
N LEU A 222 2.96 17.77 -25.41
CA LEU A 222 4.22 17.83 -26.14
C LEU A 222 4.35 16.80 -27.27
N GLY A 223 3.32 15.99 -27.52
CA GLY A 223 3.36 14.90 -28.49
C GLY A 223 4.29 13.76 -28.08
N LEU A 224 4.44 13.53 -26.77
CA LEU A 224 5.33 12.52 -26.20
C LEU A 224 4.53 11.38 -25.54
N HIS A 225 5.17 10.23 -25.38
CA HIS A 225 4.57 9.08 -24.72
C HIS A 225 4.35 9.37 -23.23
N ILE A 226 3.27 8.84 -22.63
CA ILE A 226 2.86 9.13 -21.24
C ILE A 226 3.89 8.69 -20.18
N SER A 227 4.74 7.71 -20.51
CA SER A 227 5.83 7.25 -19.63
C SER A 227 7.11 8.07 -19.77
N THR A 228 7.10 9.14 -20.57
CA THR A 228 8.29 9.97 -20.79
C THR A 228 8.71 10.62 -19.47
N PRO A 229 9.98 10.50 -19.07
CA PRO A 229 10.44 11.02 -17.79
C PRO A 229 10.35 12.57 -17.76
N PRO A 230 10.03 13.18 -16.60
CA PRO A 230 9.87 14.62 -16.44
C PRO A 230 11.00 15.47 -17.03
N ARG A 231 12.26 15.04 -16.89
CA ARG A 231 13.42 15.75 -17.44
C ARG A 231 13.35 15.92 -18.97
N ARG A 232 12.85 14.90 -19.70
CA ARG A 232 12.65 14.98 -21.15
C ARG A 232 11.50 15.92 -21.51
N LEU A 233 10.43 15.92 -20.72
CA LEU A 233 9.30 16.84 -20.92
C LEU A 233 9.73 18.30 -20.76
N ILE A 234 10.47 18.63 -19.70
CA ILE A 234 11.01 19.98 -19.47
C ILE A 234 11.92 20.41 -20.63
N ARG A 235 12.81 19.51 -21.09
CA ARG A 235 13.73 19.80 -22.21
C ARG A 235 12.95 20.07 -23.50
N ARG A 236 11.92 19.26 -23.80
CA ARG A 236 11.08 19.44 -24.99
C ARG A 236 10.23 20.71 -24.92
N ALA A 237 9.67 21.03 -23.75
CA ALA A 237 8.98 22.29 -23.50
C ALA A 237 9.91 23.49 -23.78
N LYS A 238 11.14 23.47 -23.24
CA LYS A 238 12.14 24.52 -23.48
C LYS A 238 12.48 24.68 -24.95
N HIS A 239 12.67 23.57 -25.68
CA HIS A 239 12.89 23.59 -27.12
C HIS A 239 11.73 24.25 -27.89
N ASN A 240 10.50 24.10 -27.39
CA ASN A 240 9.30 24.69 -27.99
C ASN A 240 9.02 26.11 -27.49
N GLY A 241 9.96 26.78 -26.81
CA GLY A 241 9.80 28.14 -26.28
C GLY A 241 9.02 28.25 -24.98
N TRP A 242 8.75 27.13 -24.30
CA TRP A 242 8.03 27.11 -23.03
C TRP A 242 8.96 26.93 -21.84
N LYS A 243 8.74 27.70 -20.78
CA LYS A 243 9.31 27.46 -19.45
C LYS A 243 8.34 26.56 -18.66
N ALA A 244 8.76 25.33 -18.36
CA ALA A 244 7.99 24.40 -17.56
C ALA A 244 8.48 24.43 -16.09
N VAL A 245 7.54 24.64 -15.17
CA VAL A 245 7.77 24.56 -13.71
C VAL A 245 6.84 23.49 -13.16
N GLN A 246 7.37 22.64 -12.29
CA GLN A 246 6.56 21.69 -11.53
C GLN A 246 6.23 22.34 -10.18
N GLU A 247 4.95 22.55 -9.92
CA GLU A 247 4.45 23.15 -8.68
C GLU A 247 3.65 22.10 -7.91
N LEU A 248 3.68 22.15 -6.59
CA LEU A 248 2.74 21.41 -5.75
C LEU A 248 1.48 22.27 -5.61
N THR A 249 0.32 21.77 -6.02
CA THR A 249 -0.95 22.45 -5.69
C THR A 249 -1.11 22.44 -4.19
N HIS A 250 -0.90 23.60 -3.59
CA HIS A 250 -1.53 23.95 -2.33
C HIS A 250 -2.83 24.63 -2.74
N ASP A 251 -3.84 23.83 -3.07
CA ASP A 251 -5.19 24.37 -3.15
C ASP A 251 -5.54 24.77 -1.71
N TYR A 252 -5.44 26.08 -1.43
CA TYR A 252 -5.78 26.70 -0.15
C TYR A 252 -7.26 26.43 0.18
#